data_AF-A0A380X3X8-F1
#
_entry.id   AF-A0A380X3X8-F1
#
_cell.length_a   1.000
_cell.length_b   1.000
_cell.length_c   1.000
_cell.angle_alpha   90.00
_cell.angle_beta   90.00
_cell.angle_gamma   90.00
#
_symmetry.space_group_name_H-M   'P 1'
#
loop_
_entity.id
_entity.type
_entity.pdbx_description
1 polymer ?
#
loop_
_entity_poly.entity_id
_entity_poly.type
_entity_poly.pdbx_seq_one_letter_code
_entity_poly.pdbx_strand_id
1 'polypeptide(L)'
;MSNLTILNTSIRTLDNLYSLNDLHLASGNDPKHQPAFFVRLTSTKALIDEINRSANSQIAIKSIRGGRNPSLQGTWVCQELVIAYAA
;
A
#
# COMPACT_ATOMS: atom_id res chain seq x y z
N MET A 1 -17.04 -9.26 0.91
CA MET A 1 -15.74 -8.65 0.57
C MET A 1 -16.02 -7.34 -0.15
N SER A 2 -15.75 -6.21 0.48
CA SER A 2 -15.95 -4.88 -0.10
C SER A 2 -14.81 -4.57 -1.07
N ASN A 3 -15.12 -4.46 -2.37
CA ASN A 3 -14.18 -3.98 -3.37
C ASN A 3 -13.92 -2.49 -3.13
N LEU A 4 -12.68 -2.12 -2.80
CA LEU A 4 -12.25 -0.72 -2.74
C LEU A 4 -11.92 -0.26 -4.16
N THR A 5 -12.72 0.68 -4.67
CA THR A 5 -12.51 1.34 -5.96
C THR A 5 -12.34 2.83 -5.75
N ILE A 6 -11.25 3.41 -6.24
CA ILE A 6 -11.06 4.88 -6.27
C ILE A 6 -11.33 5.34 -7.70
N LEU A 7 -12.32 6.21 -7.89
CA LEU A 7 -12.56 6.93 -9.16
C LEU A 7 -12.46 6.03 -10.41
N ASN A 8 -13.12 4.87 -10.39
CA ASN A 8 -13.14 3.89 -11.48
C ASN A 8 -11.91 2.98 -11.65
N THR A 9 -10.92 3.07 -10.76
CA THR A 9 -9.76 2.16 -10.74
C THR A 9 -9.95 1.04 -9.71
N SER A 10 -9.74 -0.20 -10.15
CA SER A 10 -9.76 -1.37 -9.28
C SER A 10 -8.44 -1.45 -8.53
N ILE A 11 -8.45 -1.29 -7.20
CA ILE A 11 -7.27 -1.50 -6.37
C ILE A 11 -7.19 -2.99 -6.04
N ARG A 12 -6.10 -3.63 -6.45
CA ARG A 12 -5.92 -5.05 -6.15
C ARG A 12 -5.67 -5.25 -4.67
N THR A 13 -6.22 -6.35 -4.15
CA THR A 13 -6.03 -6.78 -2.76
C THR A 13 -5.36 -8.14 -2.70
N LEU A 14 -4.44 -8.32 -1.74
CA LEU A 14 -3.72 -9.57 -1.52
C LEU A 14 -3.57 -9.79 -0.01
N ASP A 15 -4.17 -10.86 0.53
CA ASP A 15 -4.12 -11.21 1.95
C ASP A 15 -4.42 -10.01 2.88
N ASN A 16 -5.53 -9.30 2.62
CA ASN A 16 -5.95 -8.07 3.32
C ASN A 16 -5.03 -6.84 3.15
N LEU A 17 -4.05 -6.91 2.25
CA LEU A 17 -3.24 -5.77 1.83
C LEU A 17 -3.78 -5.19 0.53
N TYR A 18 -3.57 -3.90 0.31
CA TYR A 18 -3.96 -3.16 -0.87
C TYR A 18 -2.73 -2.77 -1.68
N SER A 19 -2.84 -2.80 -3.00
CA SER A 19 -1.77 -2.35 -3.90
C SER A 19 -1.62 -0.83 -3.86
N LEU A 20 -0.52 -0.37 -3.27
CA LEU A 20 -0.17 1.05 -3.24
C LEU A 20 0.19 1.57 -4.63
N ASN A 21 0.67 0.70 -5.52
CA ASN A 21 0.94 1.06 -6.92
C ASN A 21 -0.35 1.38 -7.69
N ASP A 22 -1.40 0.57 -7.49
CA ASP A 22 -2.68 0.81 -8.17
C ASP A 22 -3.32 2.09 -7.65
N LEU A 23 -3.20 2.32 -6.33
CA LEU A 23 -3.66 3.56 -5.71
C LEU A 23 -2.88 4.78 -6.22
N HIS A 24 -1.56 4.66 -6.36
CA HIS A 24 -0.74 5.71 -6.94
C HIS A 24 -1.18 6.08 -8.36
N LEU A 25 -1.46 5.08 -9.19
CA LEU A 25 -1.99 5.27 -10.55
C LEU A 25 -3.38 5.93 -10.51
N ALA A 26 -4.25 5.48 -9.60
CA ALA A 26 -5.59 6.05 -9.38
C ALA A 26 -5.54 7.53 -8.99
N SER A 27 -4.55 7.92 -8.19
CA SER A 27 -4.35 9.29 -7.70
C SER A 27 -3.66 10.21 -8.71
N GLY A 28 -3.43 9.76 -9.95
CA GLY A 28 -2.86 10.58 -11.03
C GLY A 28 -1.37 10.40 -11.27
N ASN A 29 -0.72 9.38 -10.66
CA ASN A 29 0.66 8.98 -10.95
C ASN A 29 1.70 10.11 -10.81
N ASP A 30 1.48 11.04 -9.87
CA ASP A 30 2.39 12.17 -9.64
C ASP A 30 3.72 11.66 -9.04
N PRO A 31 4.89 11.92 -9.66
CA PRO A 31 6.17 11.42 -9.17
C PRO A 31 6.48 11.78 -7.71
N LYS A 32 5.91 12.87 -7.17
CA LYS A 32 6.09 13.24 -5.75
C LYS A 32 5.47 12.24 -4.79
N HIS A 33 4.37 11.60 -5.19
CA HIS A 33 3.63 10.65 -4.35
C HIS A 33 4.06 9.21 -4.60
N GLN A 34 5.19 8.95 -5.27
CA GLN A 34 5.58 7.56 -5.53
C GLN A 34 5.65 6.74 -4.23
N PRO A 35 5.18 5.48 -4.25
CA PRO A 35 5.22 4.57 -3.10
C PRO A 35 6.60 4.50 -2.42
N ALA A 36 7.68 4.60 -3.20
CA ALA A 36 9.05 4.59 -2.69
C ALA A 36 9.38 5.80 -1.78
N PHE A 37 8.83 6.98 -2.06
CA PHE A 37 8.99 8.17 -1.21
C PHE A 37 8.09 8.08 0.02
N PHE A 38 6.86 7.64 -0.15
CA PHE A 38 5.92 7.49 0.97
C PHE A 38 6.46 6.58 2.08
N VAL A 39 7.01 5.41 1.72
CA VAL A 39 7.58 4.45 2.69
C VAL A 39 8.84 5.00 3.38
N ARG A 40 9.50 6.01 2.78
CA ARG A 40 10.69 6.64 3.36
C ARG A 40 10.36 7.72 4.38
N LEU A 41 9.14 8.28 4.37
CA LEU A 41 8.70 9.31 5.30
C LEU A 41 8.80 8.83 6.74
N THR A 42 9.22 9.73 7.64
CA THR A 42 9.37 9.43 9.07
C THR A 42 8.04 9.07 9.72
N SER A 43 6.96 9.77 9.35
CA SER A 43 5.59 9.48 9.80
C SER A 43 5.15 8.07 9.41
N THR A 44 5.34 7.71 8.14
CA THR A 44 4.98 6.38 7.63
C THR A 44 5.77 5.27 8.30
N LYS A 45 7.07 5.47 8.56
CA LYS A 45 7.89 4.51 9.31
C LYS A 45 7.38 4.31 10.74
N ALA A 46 7.04 5.40 11.43
CA ALA A 46 6.48 5.33 12.78
C ALA A 46 5.15 4.54 12.79
N LEU A 47 4.28 4.78 11.80
CA LEU A 47 3.03 4.02 11.64
C LEU A 47 3.31 2.54 11.35
N ILE A 48 4.24 2.22 10.44
CA ILE A 48 4.63 0.84 10.14
C ILE A 48 5.13 0.13 11.41
N ASP A 49 5.97 0.79 12.21
CA ASP A 49 6.49 0.24 13.46
C ASP A 49 5.39 0.02 14.49
N GLU A 50 4.44 0.95 14.61
CA GLU A 50 3.29 0.80 15.50
C GLU A 50 2.39 -0.38 15.11
N ILE A 51 2.08 -0.50 13.81
CA ILE A 51 1.27 -1.59 13.27
C ILE A 51 1.98 -2.94 13.45
N ASN A 52 3.29 -3.00 13.19
CA ASN A 52 4.08 -4.22 13.40
C ASN A 52 4.19 -4.60 14.89
N ARG A 53 4.11 -3.62 15.80
CA ARG A 53 4.15 -3.84 17.25
C ARG A 53 2.78 -4.23 17.82
N SER A 54 1.70 -4.01 17.08
CA SER A 54 0.36 -4.44 17.46
C SER A 54 0.28 -5.95 17.63
N ALA A 55 -0.37 -6.40 18.70
CA ALA A 55 -0.57 -7.82 19.00
C ALA A 55 -1.33 -8.58 17.89
N ASN A 56 -2.00 -7.87 16.98
CA ASN A 56 -2.74 -8.46 15.87
C ASN A 56 -1.85 -8.97 14.71
N SER A 57 -0.52 -8.81 14.78
CA SER A 57 0.44 -9.35 13.81
C SER A 57 0.06 -9.06 12.34
N GLN A 58 -0.57 -7.92 12.10
CA GLN A 58 -0.96 -7.48 10.76
C GLN A 58 0.30 -7.03 10.02
N ILE A 59 0.50 -7.54 8.82
CA ILE A 59 1.60 -7.11 7.96
C ILE A 59 1.31 -5.65 7.57
N ALA A 60 2.12 -4.70 8.07
CA ALA A 60 1.95 -3.30 7.71
C ALA A 60 2.24 -3.06 6.22
N ILE A 61 3.37 -3.60 5.74
CA ILE A 61 3.84 -3.42 4.38
C ILE A 61 4.52 -4.69 3.84
N LYS A 62 4.27 -4.99 2.58
CA LYS A 62 4.87 -6.11 1.84
C LYS A 62 5.32 -5.62 0.47
N SER A 63 6.62 -5.63 0.22
CA SER A 63 7.19 -5.30 -1.08
C SER A 63 7.49 -6.57 -1.85
N ILE A 64 6.84 -6.75 -3.01
CA ILE A 64 7.07 -7.88 -3.91
C ILE A 64 7.90 -7.35 -5.09
N ARG A 65 9.18 -7.69 -5.12
CA ARG A 65 10.12 -7.30 -6.17
C ARG A 65 10.56 -8.56 -6.92
N GLY A 66 10.04 -8.76 -8.13
CA GLY A 66 10.24 -9.98 -8.93
C GLY A 66 9.28 -11.12 -8.58
N GLY A 67 9.51 -12.29 -9.18
CA GLY A 67 8.67 -13.49 -9.02
C GLY A 67 8.01 -13.96 -10.32
N ARG A 68 7.50 -15.20 -10.32
CA ARG A 68 6.86 -15.83 -11.50
C ARG A 68 5.64 -15.09 -12.02
N ASN A 69 4.97 -14.30 -11.18
CA ASN A 69 3.74 -13.61 -11.53
C ASN A 69 3.96 -12.08 -11.56
N PRO A 70 4.21 -11.47 -12.73
CA PRO A 70 4.54 -10.06 -12.85
C PRO A 70 3.42 -9.14 -12.35
N SER A 71 2.17 -9.60 -12.44
CA SER A 71 1.02 -8.86 -11.93
C SER A 71 1.08 -8.65 -10.40
N LEU A 72 1.75 -9.49 -9.63
CA LEU A 72 1.80 -9.34 -8.17
C LEU A 72 2.94 -8.41 -7.70
N GLN A 73 3.76 -7.92 -8.63
CA GLN A 73 4.88 -7.05 -8.30
C GLN A 73 4.39 -5.67 -7.88
N GLY A 74 4.93 -5.16 -6.78
CA GLY A 74 4.54 -3.86 -6.25
C GLY A 74 4.66 -3.77 -4.73
N THR A 75 4.22 -2.62 -4.21
CA THR A 75 4.14 -2.36 -2.78
C THR A 75 2.72 -2.57 -2.32
N TRP A 76 2.54 -3.49 -1.37
CA TRP A 76 1.26 -3.84 -0.77
C TRP A 76 1.23 -3.37 0.67
N VAL A 77 0.16 -2.73 1.10
CA VAL A 77 0.07 -2.10 2.43
C VAL A 77 -1.29 -2.38 3.08
N CYS A 78 -1.35 -2.35 4.41
CA CYS A 78 -2.61 -2.45 5.13
C CYS A 78 -3.50 -1.21 4.93
N GLN A 79 -4.77 -1.32 5.36
CA GLN A 79 -5.77 -0.26 5.15
C GLN A 79 -5.38 1.06 5.81
N GLU A 80 -4.75 1.02 6.99
CA GLU A 80 -4.34 2.21 7.73
C GLU A 80 -3.31 3.03 6.92
N LEU A 81 -2.35 2.34 6.29
CA LEU A 81 -1.36 2.98 5.44
C LEU A 81 -1.95 3.47 4.11
N VAL A 82 -2.95 2.78 3.57
CA VAL A 82 -3.73 3.27 2.43
C VAL A 82 -4.38 4.61 2.75
N ILE A 83 -5.03 4.71 3.90
CA ILE A 83 -5.70 5.94 4.34
C ILE A 83 -4.65 7.03 4.58
N ALA A 84 -3.55 6.72 5.25
CA ALA A 84 -2.46 7.67 5.48
C ALA A 84 -1.80 8.17 4.19
N TYR A 85 -1.83 7.38 3.11
CA TYR A 85 -1.34 7.79 1.79
C TYR A 85 -2.33 8.68 1.04
N ALA A 86 -3.64 8.46 1.23
CA ALA A 86 -4.69 9.22 0.57
C ALA A 86 -5.07 10.53 1.30
N ALA A 87 -4.67 10.67 2.56
CA ALA A 87 -4.88 11.86 3.40
C ALA A 87 -3.94 13.01 3.02
#